data_AF-A0A939BPN8-F1
#
_entry.id   AF-A0A939BPN8-F1
#
_cell.length_a   1.000
_cell.length_b   1.000
_cell.length_c   1.000
_cell.angle_alpha   90.00
_cell.angle_beta   90.00
_cell.angle_gamma   90.00
#
_symmetry.space_group_name_H-M   'P 1'
#
loop_
_entity.id
_entity.type
_entity.pdbx_description
1 polymer ?
#
loop_
_entity_poly.entity_id
_entity_poly.type
_entity_poly.pdbx_seq_one_letter_code
_entity_poly.pdbx_strand_id
1 'polypeptide(L)' 'MAAQESERTKCQVYSRVVGFITPTENWNKGKLEEFKDRVTYDQVLEQAE' A
#
# COMPACT_ATOMS: atom_id res chain seq x y z
N MET A 1 -9.94 27.90 6.39
CA MET A 1 -9.99 28.07 4.93
C MET A 1 -10.16 26.70 4.30
N ALA A 2 -11.37 26.33 3.92
CA ALA A 2 -11.62 25.08 3.20
C ALA A 2 -11.39 25.35 1.71
N ALA A 3 -10.21 24.97 1.20
CA ALA A 3 -9.94 25.04 -0.23
C ALA A 3 -10.90 24.13 -0.98
N GLN A 4 -11.54 24.68 -2.03
CA GLN A 4 -12.48 23.99 -2.91
C GLN A 4 -11.84 22.70 -3.44
N GLU A 5 -12.57 21.59 -3.29
CA GLU A 5 -12.09 20.24 -3.58
C GLU A 5 -11.86 19.97 -5.08
N SER A 6 -12.35 20.87 -5.95
CA SER A 6 -12.36 20.73 -7.41
C SER A 6 -11.01 20.92 -8.10
N GLU A 7 -9.96 21.38 -7.41
CA GLU A 7 -8.65 21.69 -8.02
C GLU A 7 -7.49 20.83 -7.50
N ARG A 8 -7.77 19.73 -6.78
CA ARG A 8 -6.70 18.87 -6.24
C ARG A 8 -6.32 17.76 -7.22
N THR A 9 -5.03 17.65 -7.49
CA THR A 9 -4.47 16.48 -8.19
C THR A 9 -4.49 15.27 -7.26
N LYS A 10 -4.97 14.12 -7.78
CA LYS A 10 -4.95 12.86 -7.03
C LYS A 10 -3.49 12.44 -6.77
N CYS A 11 -3.18 12.11 -5.52
CA CYS A 11 -1.88 11.53 -5.18
C CYS A 11 -1.80 10.10 -5.69
N GLN A 12 -0.80 9.80 -6.51
CA GLN A 12 -0.51 8.43 -6.93
C GLN A 12 0.32 7.74 -5.85
N VAL A 13 -0.20 6.62 -5.37
CA VAL A 13 0.47 5.83 -4.33
C VAL A 13 1.25 4.70 -5.00
N TYR A 14 2.51 4.57 -4.61
CA TYR A 14 3.42 3.57 -5.13
C TYR A 14 3.91 2.66 -4.02
N SER A 15 4.08 1.38 -4.32
CA SER A 15 4.59 0.40 -3.35
C SER A 15 5.38 -0.71 -4.05
N ARG A 16 6.29 -1.34 -3.30
CA ARG A 16 7.19 -2.39 -3.78
C ARG A 16 6.56 -3.76 -3.60
N VAL A 17 6.24 -4.43 -4.71
CA VAL A 17 5.50 -5.71 -4.68
C VAL A 17 6.38 -6.93 -4.94
N VAL A 18 7.06 -6.98 -6.09
CA VAL A 18 7.86 -8.13 -6.57
C VAL A 18 9.28 -7.70 -6.98
N GLY A 19 9.91 -6.85 -6.16
CA GLY A 19 11.29 -6.40 -6.36
C GLY A 19 11.43 -4.99 -6.94
N PHE A 20 10.41 -4.46 -7.62
CA PHE A 20 10.35 -3.07 -8.11
C PHE A 20 9.10 -2.33 -7.63
N ILE A 21 9.11 -1.01 -7.79
CA ILE A 21 8.05 -0.10 -7.35
C ILE A 21 6.96 -0.03 -8.45
N THR A 22 5.71 -0.27 -8.08
CA THR A 22 4.54 -0.14 -8.97
C THR A 22 3.46 0.74 -8.34
N PRO A 23 2.63 1.43 -9.15
CA PRO A 23 1.46 2.12 -8.65
C PRO A 23 0.49 1.11 -8.00
N THR A 24 -0.03 1.41 -6.82
CA THR A 24 -1.00 0.54 -6.13
C THR A 24 -2.31 0.41 -6.89
N GLU A 25 -2.64 1.40 -7.72
CA GLU A 25 -3.82 1.39 -8.59
C GLU A 25 -3.77 0.28 -9.66
N ASN A 26 -2.58 -0.20 -10.01
CA ASN A 26 -2.37 -1.24 -11.02
C ASN A 26 -2.31 -2.66 -10.42
N TRP A 27 -2.57 -2.83 -9.12
CA TRP A 27 -2.51 -4.15 -8.50
C TRP A 27 -3.72 -5.00 -8.94
N ASN A 28 -3.45 -6.24 -9.32
CA ASN A 28 -4.52 -7.19 -9.59
C ASN A 28 -5.11 -7.73 -8.27
N LYS A 29 -6.26 -8.41 -8.35
CA LYS A 29 -6.96 -8.96 -7.18
C LYS A 29 -6.07 -9.90 -6.35
N GLY A 30 -5.27 -10.74 -6.99
CA GLY A 30 -4.37 -11.66 -6.30
C GLY A 30 -3.30 -10.94 -5.48
N LYS A 31 -2.67 -9.89 -6.03
CA LYS A 31 -1.68 -9.09 -5.30
C LYS A 31 -2.27 -8.31 -4.13
N LEU A 32 -3.53 -7.88 -4.24
CA LEU A 32 -4.24 -7.26 -3.13
C LEU A 32 -4.47 -8.26 -1.99
N GLU A 33 -4.89 -9.49 -2.29
CA GLU A 33 -5.05 -10.53 -1.26
C GLU A 33 -3.70 -10.94 -0.67
N GLU A 34 -2.69 -11.24 -1.50
CA GLU A 34 -1.33 -11.57 -1.04
C GLU A 34 -0.74 -10.47 -0.15
N PHE A 35 -1.09 -9.19 -0.37
CA PHE A 35 -0.61 -8.09 0.45
C PHE A 35 -1.26 -8.06 1.85
N LYS A 36 -2.52 -8.46 1.97
CA LYS A 36 -3.22 -8.54 3.28
C LYS A 36 -2.62 -9.61 4.18
N ASP A 37 -2.12 -10.69 3.60
CA ASP A 37 -1.47 -11.78 4.33
C ASP A 37 -0.04 -11.44 4.78
N ARG A 38 0.51 -10.28 4.37
CA ARG A 38 1.86 -9.86 4.78
C ARG A 38 1.85 -9.41 6.24
N VAL A 39 2.82 -9.91 6.99
CA VAL A 39 3.12 -9.49 8.35
C VAL A 39 4.41 -8.68 8.37
N THR A 40 4.44 -7.64 9.21
CA THR A 40 5.69 -6.90 9.46
C THR A 40 6.60 -7.68 10.41
N TYR A 41 7.91 -7.45 10.33
CA TYR A 41 8.85 -8.14 11.21
C TYR A 41 8.58 -7.82 12.68
N ASP A 42 8.26 -6.56 13.01
CA ASP A 42 7.91 -6.16 14.38
C ASP A 42 6.74 -6.99 14.93
N GLN A 43 5.66 -7.15 14.14
CA GLN A 43 4.52 -7.97 14.53
C GLN A 43 4.87 -9.45 14.77
N VAL A 44 5.82 -9.99 14.01
CA VAL A 44 6.26 -11.40 14.18
C VAL A 44 7.18 -11.54 15.39
N LEU A 45 8.03 -10.55 15.66
CA LEU A 45 8.94 -10.56 16.79
C LEU A 45 8.18 -10.44 18.12
N GLU A 46 7.17 -9.57 18.21
CA GLU A 46 6.32 -9.42 19.40
C GLU A 46 5.53 -10.70 19.76
N GLN A 47 5.24 -11.57 18.78
CA GLN A 47 4.53 -12.83 19.01
C GLN A 47 5.44 -13.99 19.43
N ALA A 48 6.76 -13.82 19.30
CA ALA A 48 7.74 -14.85 19.63
C ALA A 48 8.29 -14.73 21.06
N GLU A 49 8.03 -13.61 21.74
CA GLU A 49 8.33 -13.33 23.15
C GLU A 49 7.21 -13.81 24.08
#